data_AF-A0A538L112-F1
#
_entry.id   AF-A0A538L112-F1
#
_cell.length_a   1.000
_cell.length_b   1.000
_cell.length_c   1.000
_cell.angle_alpha   90.00
_cell.angle_beta   90.00
_cell.angle_gamma   90.00
#
_symmetry.space_group_name_H-M   'P 1'
#
loop_
_entity.id
_entity.type
_entity.pdbx_description
1 polymer ?
#
loop_
_entity_poly.entity_id
_entity_poly.type
_entity_poly.pdbx_seq_one_letter_code
_entity_poly.pdbx_strand_id
1 'polypeptide(L)'
;MRTVSTRLAFALVAFAALVAVGTAGGASKAGPTFIIAGASDPTYLDPALVSDGESFRVTEQIFESLVSLKPGSTLIRPGLATSWGSANGKDWTFHLRHGVKFTDGTPFNASATCANFNRQYNFRGPFQDSSATYYWQAVFLGFKHNDSSNLSPSLYKSCTAKGKYTAVLHLRNKSSSFLPALVISSFAIQSPREPG
;
A
#
# COMPACT_ATOMS: atom_id res chain seq x y z
N MET A 1 19.56 -12.59 -88.66
CA MET A 1 18.94 -11.55 -89.50
C MET A 1 18.13 -10.61 -88.61
N ARG A 2 18.44 -9.30 -88.67
CA ARG A 2 17.69 -8.11 -88.16
C ARG A 2 17.60 -7.93 -86.62
N THR A 3 18.37 -7.04 -85.98
CA THR A 3 18.21 -5.55 -85.76
C THR A 3 16.90 -5.19 -85.04
N VAL A 4 16.75 -4.30 -84.04
CA VAL A 4 17.58 -3.24 -83.42
C VAL A 4 16.83 -2.71 -82.16
N SER A 5 17.59 -2.29 -81.14
CA SER A 5 17.46 -1.21 -80.13
C SER A 5 16.11 -0.70 -79.55
N THR A 6 16.21 -0.24 -78.28
CA THR A 6 15.95 1.15 -77.76
C THR A 6 14.91 1.34 -76.61
N ARG A 7 15.44 1.59 -75.39
CA ARG A 7 15.15 2.67 -74.40
C ARG A 7 14.01 2.62 -73.35
N LEU A 8 14.45 3.00 -72.12
CA LEU A 8 13.85 3.82 -71.04
C LEU A 8 12.56 3.32 -70.35
N ALA A 9 12.57 2.94 -69.06
CA ALA A 9 12.64 3.74 -67.81
C ALA A 9 11.26 4.26 -67.34
N PHE A 10 11.07 4.29 -66.00
CA PHE A 10 9.88 4.65 -65.19
C PHE A 10 8.88 3.49 -64.97
N ALA A 11 8.39 3.15 -63.78
CA ALA A 11 8.44 3.77 -62.47
C ALA A 11 8.12 2.74 -61.36
N LEU A 12 8.54 3.07 -60.13
CA LEU A 12 8.02 2.66 -58.82
C LEU A 12 6.83 1.67 -58.81
N VAL A 13 7.02 0.48 -58.23
CA VAL A 13 6.28 -0.04 -57.05
C VAL A 13 7.10 -1.18 -56.44
N ALA A 14 7.94 -0.87 -55.44
CA ALA A 14 8.63 -1.88 -54.65
C ALA A 14 8.76 -1.39 -53.21
N PHE A 15 7.68 -1.48 -52.41
CA PHE A 15 7.75 -1.56 -50.94
C PHE A 15 6.36 -1.77 -50.33
N ALA A 16 5.88 -3.01 -50.22
CA ALA A 16 4.71 -3.34 -49.40
C ALA A 16 4.72 -4.82 -48.99
N ALA A 17 5.79 -5.26 -48.34
CA ALA A 17 5.84 -6.58 -47.72
C ALA A 17 6.83 -6.62 -46.55
N LEU A 18 6.66 -5.72 -45.57
CA LEU A 18 7.24 -5.90 -44.25
C LEU A 18 6.47 -5.03 -43.24
N VAL A 19 6.31 -5.55 -42.02
CA VAL A 19 5.62 -4.94 -40.87
C VAL A 19 4.10 -5.20 -40.80
N ALA A 20 3.75 -6.46 -40.62
CA ALA A 20 2.55 -6.85 -39.87
C ALA A 20 2.96 -7.75 -38.69
N VAL A 21 3.88 -7.27 -37.84
CA VAL A 21 3.99 -7.77 -36.46
C VAL A 21 3.08 -6.88 -35.61
N GLY A 22 1.78 -7.02 -35.87
CA GLY A 22 0.73 -6.41 -35.06
C GLY A 22 0.69 -7.12 -33.73
N THR A 23 1.17 -6.41 -32.70
CA THR A 23 0.87 -6.55 -31.28
C THR A 23 -0.28 -7.51 -30.97
N ALA A 24 0.04 -8.77 -30.74
CA ALA A 24 -0.79 -9.65 -29.93
C ALA A 24 -0.67 -9.14 -28.49
N GLY A 25 -1.44 -8.09 -28.18
CA GLY A 25 -1.78 -7.74 -26.81
C GLY A 25 -2.51 -8.95 -26.24
N GLY A 26 -1.78 -9.83 -25.57
CA GLY A 26 -2.35 -10.94 -24.84
C GLY A 26 -3.33 -10.37 -23.83
N ALA A 27 -4.62 -10.45 -24.13
CA ALA A 27 -5.65 -10.32 -23.13
C ALA A 27 -5.35 -11.42 -22.11
N SER A 28 -4.80 -11.03 -20.95
CA SER A 28 -4.63 -11.94 -19.82
C SER A 28 -5.99 -12.56 -19.55
N LYS A 29 -6.14 -13.85 -19.86
CA LYS A 29 -7.35 -14.62 -19.56
C LYS A 29 -7.60 -14.46 -18.06
N ALA A 30 -8.70 -13.80 -17.69
CA ALA A 30 -9.07 -13.64 -16.29
C ALA A 30 -9.04 -15.03 -15.63
N GLY A 31 -8.36 -15.12 -14.48
CA GLY A 31 -8.29 -16.37 -13.72
C GLY A 31 -9.69 -16.85 -13.32
N PRO A 32 -9.80 -18.09 -12.80
CA PRO A 32 -11.08 -18.57 -12.31
C PRO A 32 -11.61 -17.64 -11.20
N THR A 33 -12.89 -17.28 -11.28
CA THR A 33 -13.55 -16.54 -10.22
C THR A 33 -13.62 -17.39 -8.96
N PHE A 34 -13.05 -16.88 -7.87
CA PHE A 34 -13.18 -17.47 -6.55
C PHE A 34 -14.33 -16.79 -5.80
N ILE A 35 -15.33 -17.57 -5.37
CA ILE A 35 -16.50 -17.08 -4.66
C ILE A 35 -16.46 -17.61 -3.23
N ILE A 36 -16.55 -16.70 -2.26
CA ILE A 36 -16.66 -17.02 -0.84
C ILE A 36 -17.93 -16.38 -0.28
N ALA A 37 -18.63 -17.12 0.59
CA ALA A 37 -19.78 -16.58 1.32
C ALA A 37 -19.29 -15.80 2.54
N GLY A 38 -19.78 -14.56 2.69
CA GLY A 38 -19.62 -13.76 3.90
C GLY A 38 -20.67 -14.11 4.94
N ALA A 39 -20.38 -13.85 6.22
CA ALA A 39 -21.37 -13.98 7.30
C ALA A 39 -22.28 -12.75 7.40
N SER A 40 -21.78 -11.59 6.98
CA SER A 40 -22.50 -10.32 6.86
C SER A 40 -21.80 -9.40 5.85
N ASP A 41 -22.39 -8.24 5.58
CA ASP A 41 -21.75 -7.19 4.80
C ASP A 41 -20.57 -6.55 5.58
N PRO A 42 -19.52 -6.06 4.88
CA PRO A 42 -18.46 -5.29 5.52
C PRO A 42 -19.00 -3.94 6.01
N THR A 43 -18.60 -3.53 7.20
CA THR A 43 -19.04 -2.26 7.81
C THR A 43 -18.19 -1.08 7.35
N TYR A 44 -16.89 -1.30 7.12
CA TYR A 44 -15.95 -0.27 6.70
C TYR A 44 -15.02 -0.77 5.59
N LEU A 45 -14.65 0.14 4.69
CA LEU A 45 -13.65 -0.11 3.64
C LEU A 45 -12.36 0.70 3.84
N ASP A 46 -12.35 1.68 4.74
CA ASP A 46 -11.12 2.30 5.20
C ASP A 46 -10.50 1.42 6.28
N PRO A 47 -9.34 0.76 6.02
CA PRO A 47 -8.76 -0.17 6.96
C PRO A 47 -8.46 0.47 8.32
N ALA A 48 -8.17 1.77 8.38
CA ALA A 48 -7.86 2.48 9.64
C ALA A 48 -9.05 2.50 10.63
N LEU A 49 -10.27 2.26 10.13
CA LEU A 49 -11.51 2.25 10.92
C LEU A 49 -12.05 0.84 11.14
N VAL A 50 -11.44 -0.18 10.52
CA VAL A 50 -11.91 -1.56 10.62
C VAL A 50 -11.58 -2.14 11.99
N SER A 51 -12.59 -2.73 12.64
CA SER A 51 -12.45 -3.52 13.86
C SER A 51 -13.14 -4.88 13.82
N ASP A 52 -13.84 -5.20 12.72
CA ASP A 52 -14.61 -6.43 12.55
C ASP A 52 -14.02 -7.37 11.48
N GLY A 53 -14.33 -8.66 11.61
CA GLY A 53 -13.78 -9.72 10.76
C GLY A 53 -14.24 -9.67 9.30
N GLU A 54 -15.48 -9.27 9.02
CA GLU A 54 -16.00 -9.29 7.64
C GLU A 54 -15.41 -8.14 6.82
N SER A 55 -15.23 -6.95 7.42
CA SER A 55 -14.46 -5.87 6.80
C SER A 55 -12.98 -6.23 6.63
N PHE A 56 -12.38 -6.96 7.57
CA PHE A 56 -10.99 -7.44 7.42
C PHE A 56 -10.83 -8.36 6.21
N ARG A 57 -11.77 -9.30 5.99
CA ARG A 57 -11.75 -10.20 4.82
C ARG A 57 -11.66 -9.45 3.50
N VAL A 58 -12.28 -8.27 3.42
CA VAL A 58 -12.23 -7.42 2.22
C VAL A 58 -10.96 -6.58 2.19
N THR A 59 -10.64 -5.87 3.27
CA THR A 59 -9.50 -4.94 3.30
C THR A 59 -8.16 -5.63 3.17
N GLU A 60 -8.00 -6.86 3.69
CA GLU A 60 -6.78 -7.66 3.53
C GLU A 60 -6.51 -8.10 2.08
N GLN A 61 -7.52 -8.05 1.19
CA GLN A 61 -7.34 -8.30 -0.24
C GLN A 61 -6.96 -7.04 -1.03
N ILE A 62 -7.20 -5.86 -0.46
CA ILE A 62 -7.05 -4.56 -1.14
C ILE A 62 -5.78 -3.83 -0.67
N PHE A 63 -5.45 -3.92 0.62
CA PHE A 63 -4.40 -3.13 1.25
C PHE A 63 -3.30 -4.01 1.82
N GLU A 64 -2.07 -3.49 1.83
CA GLU A 64 -0.90 -4.19 2.36
C GLU A 64 -0.22 -3.38 3.48
N SER A 65 0.20 -4.07 4.53
CA SER A 65 0.93 -3.50 5.67
C SER A 65 2.44 -3.54 5.49
N LEU A 66 3.17 -2.77 6.31
CA LEU A 66 4.65 -2.76 6.27
C LEU A 66 5.24 -4.14 6.55
N VAL A 67 4.61 -4.90 7.44
CA VAL A 67 5.00 -6.25 7.82
C VAL A 67 3.78 -7.16 7.76
N SER A 68 4.01 -8.47 7.66
CA SER A 68 2.95 -9.48 7.57
C SER A 68 3.30 -10.68 8.45
N LEU A 69 2.36 -11.58 8.69
CA LEU A 69 2.64 -12.90 9.28
C LEU A 69 3.02 -13.91 8.20
N LYS A 70 3.91 -14.85 8.55
CA LYS A 70 4.13 -16.05 7.75
C LYS A 70 2.89 -16.95 7.84
N PRO A 71 2.36 -17.46 6.71
CA PRO A 71 1.18 -18.32 6.73
C PRO A 71 1.33 -19.48 7.72
N GLY A 72 0.32 -19.69 8.56
CA GLY A 72 0.32 -20.73 9.59
C GLY A 72 1.29 -20.49 10.76
N SER A 73 1.77 -19.26 10.96
CA SER A 73 2.77 -18.95 11.98
C SER A 73 2.54 -17.56 12.59
N THR A 74 3.11 -17.35 13.78
CA THR A 74 3.17 -16.04 14.45
C THR A 74 4.45 -15.27 14.09
N LEU A 75 5.29 -15.81 13.22
CA LEU A 75 6.53 -15.17 12.78
C LEU A 75 6.23 -14.03 11.80
N ILE A 76 6.74 -12.85 12.13
CA ILE A 76 6.64 -11.65 11.29
C ILE A 76 7.61 -11.80 10.10
N ARG A 77 7.12 -11.50 8.90
CA ARG A 77 7.85 -11.50 7.62
C ARG A 77 7.72 -10.14 6.91
N PRO A 78 8.58 -9.86 5.92
CA PRO A 78 8.44 -8.69 5.05
C PRO A 78 7.06 -8.58 4.37
N GLY A 79 6.42 -7.42 4.54
CA GLY A 79 5.31 -6.92 3.72
C GLY A 79 5.84 -5.85 2.77
N LEU A 80 5.28 -4.64 2.79
CA LEU A 80 5.80 -3.48 2.07
C LEU A 80 7.21 -3.03 2.51
N ALA A 81 7.62 -3.35 3.73
CA ALA A 81 8.99 -3.19 4.20
C ALA A 81 9.79 -4.49 4.01
N THR A 82 10.97 -4.40 3.38
CA THR A 82 11.89 -5.53 3.18
C THR A 82 12.67 -5.89 4.44
N SER A 83 12.93 -4.90 5.28
CA SER A 83 13.59 -5.07 6.58
C SER A 83 13.24 -3.92 7.51
N TRP A 84 13.41 -4.15 8.81
CA TRP A 84 13.14 -3.14 9.83
C TRP A 84 13.99 -3.39 11.08
N GLY A 85 14.15 -2.37 11.91
CA GLY A 85 14.86 -2.51 13.18
C GLY A 85 14.81 -1.26 14.04
N SER A 86 15.14 -1.42 15.32
CA SER A 86 15.30 -0.32 16.27
C SER A 86 16.42 -0.64 17.25
N ALA A 87 17.36 0.28 17.41
CA ALA A 87 18.43 0.15 18.40
C ALA A 87 17.98 0.57 19.81
N ASN A 88 17.02 1.49 19.91
CA ASN A 88 16.58 2.09 21.18
C ASN A 88 15.13 1.73 21.56
N GLY A 89 14.44 0.96 20.73
CA GLY A 89 13.04 0.55 20.91
C GLY A 89 12.02 1.70 20.75
N LYS A 90 12.46 2.90 20.34
CA LYS A 90 11.63 4.08 20.14
C LYS A 90 11.65 4.57 18.69
N ASP A 91 12.80 4.48 18.03
CA ASP A 91 12.97 4.84 16.64
C ASP A 91 13.05 3.58 15.79
N TRP A 92 11.97 3.28 15.08
CA TRP A 92 11.88 2.11 14.21
C TRP A 92 12.13 2.52 12.77
N THR A 93 13.21 2.01 12.19
CA THR A 93 13.57 2.23 10.79
C THR A 93 13.02 1.09 9.94
N PHE A 94 12.31 1.44 8.87
CA PHE A 94 11.76 0.51 7.88
C PHE A 94 12.37 0.80 6.51
N HIS A 95 12.95 -0.22 5.89
CA HIS A 95 13.42 -0.18 4.51
C HIS A 95 12.33 -0.71 3.60
N LEU A 96 11.91 0.10 2.62
CA LEU A 96 10.70 -0.13 1.84
C LEU A 96 11.01 -0.82 0.51
N ARG A 97 10.06 -1.62 0.02
CA ARG A 97 10.13 -2.20 -1.33
C ARG A 97 10.18 -1.10 -2.39
N HIS A 98 10.98 -1.34 -3.42
CA HIS A 98 11.09 -0.46 -4.57
C HIS A 98 10.10 -0.86 -5.66
N GLY A 99 9.70 0.11 -6.48
CA GLY A 99 8.87 -0.14 -7.67
C GLY A 99 7.39 -0.45 -7.39
N VAL A 100 6.97 -0.46 -6.12
CA VAL A 100 5.57 -0.62 -5.74
C VAL A 100 4.79 0.65 -6.07
N LYS A 101 3.57 0.47 -6.60
CA LYS A 101 2.62 1.54 -6.92
C LYS A 101 1.27 1.20 -6.31
N PHE A 102 0.55 2.24 -5.91
CA PHE A 102 -0.88 2.13 -5.62
C PHE A 102 -1.66 1.92 -6.92
N THR A 103 -2.91 1.51 -6.81
CA THR A 103 -3.80 1.26 -7.97
C THR A 103 -4.10 2.51 -8.79
N ASP A 104 -3.96 3.69 -8.20
CA ASP A 104 -4.06 5.00 -8.87
C ASP A 104 -2.76 5.39 -9.63
N GLY A 105 -1.73 4.54 -9.61
CA GLY A 105 -0.43 4.76 -10.24
C GLY A 105 0.57 5.56 -9.39
N THR A 106 0.16 6.11 -8.25
CA THR A 106 1.04 6.84 -7.32
C THR A 106 2.12 5.90 -6.79
N PRO A 107 3.41 6.31 -6.74
CA PRO A 107 4.48 5.45 -6.23
C PRO A 107 4.40 5.33 -4.70
N PHE A 108 4.50 4.09 -4.20
CA PHE A 108 4.71 3.84 -2.78
C PHE A 108 6.13 4.27 -2.37
N ASN A 109 6.23 5.00 -1.26
CA ASN A 109 7.49 5.54 -0.73
C ASN A 109 7.36 5.91 0.75
N ALA A 110 8.46 6.34 1.36
CA ALA A 110 8.53 6.70 2.77
C ALA A 110 7.60 7.86 3.16
N SER A 111 7.37 8.81 2.26
CA SER A 111 6.42 9.90 2.50
C SER A 111 4.98 9.40 2.55
N ALA A 112 4.60 8.45 1.70
CA ALA A 112 3.28 7.80 1.75
C ALA A 112 3.10 7.01 3.06
N THR A 113 4.14 6.29 3.50
CA THR A 113 4.13 5.64 4.82
C THR A 113 3.87 6.67 5.93
N CYS A 114 4.67 7.74 5.99
CA CYS A 114 4.50 8.76 7.01
C CYS A 114 3.14 9.45 6.95
N ALA A 115 2.60 9.70 5.76
CA ALA A 115 1.28 10.31 5.58
C ALA A 115 0.17 9.45 6.21
N ASN A 116 0.22 8.12 6.08
CA ASN A 116 -0.78 7.22 6.65
C ASN A 116 -0.77 7.23 8.19
N PHE A 117 0.41 7.10 8.82
CA PHE A 117 0.51 7.19 10.28
C PHE A 117 0.15 8.58 10.80
N ASN A 118 0.53 9.64 10.07
CA ASN A 118 0.17 10.99 10.42
C ASN A 118 -1.35 11.24 10.27
N ARG A 119 -2.01 10.64 9.28
CA ARG A 119 -3.47 10.73 9.11
C ARG A 119 -4.18 10.23 10.35
N GLN A 120 -3.90 8.99 10.77
CA GLN A 120 -4.53 8.40 11.96
C GLN A 120 -4.17 9.18 13.24
N TYR A 121 -2.92 9.61 13.39
CA TYR A 121 -2.47 10.43 14.52
C TYR A 121 -3.20 11.77 14.64
N ASN A 122 -3.72 12.31 13.54
CA ASN A 122 -4.45 13.58 13.50
C ASN A 122 -5.97 13.41 13.52
N PHE A 123 -6.51 12.21 13.76
CA PHE A 123 -7.95 12.01 13.92
C PHE A 123 -8.53 12.87 15.05
N ARG A 124 -9.79 13.31 14.86
CA ARG A 124 -10.55 14.24 15.70
C ARG A 124 -12.02 13.86 15.74
N GLY A 125 -12.73 14.40 16.72
CA GLY A 125 -14.18 14.26 16.88
C GLY A 125 -14.57 12.78 16.97
N PRO A 126 -15.57 12.33 16.18
CA PRO A 126 -16.05 10.95 16.22
C PRO A 126 -14.95 9.90 15.99
N PHE A 127 -13.87 10.23 15.27
CA PHE A 127 -12.76 9.28 15.05
C PHE A 127 -11.91 9.02 16.30
N GLN A 128 -12.06 9.79 17.38
CA GLN A 128 -11.42 9.49 18.65
C GLN A 128 -12.29 8.62 19.57
N ASP A 129 -13.50 8.25 19.15
CA ASP A 129 -14.28 7.23 19.85
C ASP A 129 -13.58 5.87 19.73
N SER A 130 -13.55 5.10 20.82
CA SER A 130 -12.86 3.81 20.87
C SER A 130 -13.47 2.76 19.95
N SER A 131 -14.75 2.90 19.57
CA SER A 131 -15.40 2.05 18.57
C SER A 131 -14.98 2.38 17.13
N ALA A 132 -14.57 3.63 16.87
CA ALA A 132 -14.19 4.07 15.52
C ALA A 132 -12.74 3.72 15.15
N THR A 133 -11.81 3.82 16.12
CA THR A 133 -10.36 3.65 15.87
C THR A 133 -9.72 2.72 16.89
N TYR A 134 -10.41 1.63 17.21
CA TYR A 134 -10.04 0.67 18.25
C TYR A 134 -8.57 0.27 18.22
N TYR A 135 -8.06 -0.21 17.08
CA TYR A 135 -6.68 -0.69 16.97
C TYR A 135 -5.65 0.44 17.11
N TRP A 136 -5.94 1.64 16.59
CA TRP A 136 -5.05 2.78 16.80
C TRP A 136 -4.91 3.09 18.29
N GLN A 137 -6.03 3.18 19.02
CA GLN A 137 -6.01 3.48 20.46
C GLN A 137 -5.38 2.33 21.27
N ALA A 138 -5.61 1.07 20.89
CA ALA A 138 -4.99 -0.08 21.56
C ALA A 138 -3.45 -0.08 21.43
N VAL A 139 -2.91 0.39 20.30
CA VAL A 139 -1.48 0.33 19.99
C VAL A 139 -0.76 1.63 20.34
N PHE A 140 -1.37 2.75 19.98
CA PHE A 140 -0.80 4.09 20.08
C PHE A 140 -1.40 4.94 21.19
N LEU A 141 -2.39 4.43 21.93
CA LEU A 141 -3.04 5.05 23.08
C LEU A 141 -3.92 6.26 22.72
N GLY A 142 -3.34 7.30 22.14
CA GLY A 142 -4.06 8.53 21.83
C GLY A 142 -3.58 9.20 20.54
N PHE A 143 -3.90 10.47 20.41
CA PHE A 143 -3.73 11.25 19.18
C PHE A 143 -2.81 12.45 19.40
N LYS A 144 -2.59 13.23 18.33
CA LYS A 144 -1.78 14.45 18.40
C LYS A 144 -2.37 15.43 19.40
N HIS A 145 -3.69 15.57 19.37
CA HIS A 145 -4.40 16.20 20.46
C HIS A 145 -5.67 15.41 20.74
N ASN A 146 -5.87 15.08 22.02
CA ASN A 146 -7.02 14.34 22.48
C ASN A 146 -8.17 15.31 22.76
N ASP A 147 -9.36 14.99 22.27
CA ASP A 147 -10.57 15.79 22.45
C ASP A 147 -11.22 15.51 23.82
N SER A 148 -10.88 14.38 24.44
CA SER A 148 -11.32 13.98 25.78
C SER A 148 -10.12 13.75 26.70
N SER A 149 -10.27 14.13 27.98
CA SER A 149 -9.27 13.89 29.03
C SER A 149 -9.09 12.42 29.39
N ASN A 150 -10.02 11.55 28.99
CA ASN A 150 -9.94 10.10 29.26
C ASN A 150 -8.95 9.38 28.33
N LEU A 151 -8.56 10.01 27.22
CA LEU A 151 -7.59 9.44 26.30
C LEU A 151 -6.17 9.66 26.82
N SER A 152 -5.39 8.58 26.83
CA SER A 152 -3.98 8.62 27.21
C SER A 152 -3.15 9.42 26.18
N PRO A 153 -2.00 10.01 26.57
CA PRO A 153 -1.10 10.63 25.61
C PRO A 153 -0.63 9.63 24.55
N SER A 154 -0.60 10.06 23.29
CA SER A 154 -0.13 9.22 22.18
C SER A 154 1.27 8.62 22.43
N LEU A 155 1.41 7.32 22.21
CA LEU A 155 2.69 6.62 22.08
C LEU A 155 3.39 7.02 20.78
N TYR A 156 2.65 7.21 19.69
CA TYR A 156 3.22 7.70 18.44
C TYR A 156 3.62 9.17 18.59
N LYS A 157 4.82 9.52 18.11
CA LYS A 157 5.35 10.88 18.14
C LYS A 157 5.32 11.52 16.75
N SER A 158 5.93 10.86 15.78
CA SER A 158 6.08 11.37 14.41
C SER A 158 6.61 10.28 13.47
N CYS A 159 6.65 10.59 12.17
CA CYS A 159 7.34 9.80 11.16
C CYS A 159 8.27 10.70 10.34
N THR A 160 9.47 10.20 10.07
CA THR A 160 10.46 10.88 9.22
C THR A 160 10.72 10.05 7.96
N ALA A 161 10.50 10.64 6.79
CA ALA A 161 10.89 10.05 5.52
C ALA A 161 12.37 10.37 5.24
N LYS A 162 13.26 9.39 5.40
CA LYS A 162 14.69 9.50 5.08
C LYS A 162 14.91 9.06 3.63
N GLY A 163 14.79 10.02 2.71
CA GLY A 163 14.80 9.71 1.28
C GLY A 163 13.56 8.91 0.86
N LYS A 164 13.63 8.24 -0.29
CA LYS A 164 12.43 7.64 -0.91
C LYS A 164 12.00 6.32 -0.27
N TYR A 165 12.92 5.52 0.25
CA TYR A 165 12.63 4.13 0.66
C TYR A 165 13.03 3.81 2.09
N THR A 166 13.23 4.82 2.93
CA THR A 166 13.46 4.62 4.38
C THR A 166 12.49 5.47 5.18
N ALA A 167 11.58 4.84 5.91
CA ALA A 167 10.67 5.52 6.83
C ALA A 167 11.12 5.24 8.27
N VAL A 168 11.13 6.26 9.12
CA VAL A 168 11.45 6.13 10.54
C VAL A 168 10.24 6.53 11.36
N LEU A 169 9.64 5.57 12.06
CA LEU A 169 8.54 5.81 13.00
C LEU A 169 9.12 6.08 14.39
N HIS A 170 8.72 7.21 14.98
CA HIS A 170 9.20 7.66 16.28
C HIS A 170 8.11 7.45 17.33
N LEU A 171 8.45 6.71 18.38
CA LEU A 171 7.61 6.48 19.56
C LEU A 171 8.10 7.32 20.73
N ARG A 172 7.20 7.73 21.62
CA ARG A 172 7.55 8.43 22.86
C ARG A 172 8.20 7.49 23.87
N ASN A 173 7.72 6.25 23.94
CA ASN A 173 8.18 5.19 24.83
C ASN A 173 8.40 3.88 24.08
N LYS A 174 9.11 2.94 24.71
CA LYS A 174 9.28 1.59 24.15
C LYS A 174 7.93 0.86 24.22
N SER A 175 7.62 0.06 23.20
CA SER A 175 6.44 -0.80 23.18
C SER A 175 6.79 -2.15 22.56
N SER A 176 6.46 -3.22 23.28
CA SER A 176 6.60 -4.60 22.78
C SER A 176 5.50 -4.97 21.77
N SER A 177 4.35 -4.29 21.83
CA SER A 177 3.22 -4.54 20.94
C SER A 177 3.31 -3.79 19.62
N PHE A 178 4.16 -2.76 19.51
CA PHE A 178 4.23 -1.90 18.33
C PHE A 178 4.49 -2.69 17.03
N LEU A 179 5.58 -3.43 16.94
CA LEU A 179 5.91 -4.15 15.71
C LEU A 179 4.89 -5.26 15.38
N PRO A 180 4.49 -6.13 16.33
CA PRO A 180 3.43 -7.11 16.08
C PRO A 180 2.11 -6.50 15.63
N ALA A 181 1.74 -5.32 16.13
CA ALA A 181 0.50 -4.67 15.73
C ALA A 181 0.49 -4.27 14.24
N LEU A 182 1.63 -3.92 13.67
CA LEU A 182 1.74 -3.49 12.26
C LEU A 182 1.43 -4.61 11.25
N VAL A 183 1.16 -5.84 11.69
CA VAL A 183 0.68 -6.92 10.80
C VAL A 183 -0.80 -6.76 10.44
N ILE A 184 -1.56 -6.04 11.26
CA ILE A 184 -3.01 -5.89 11.10
C ILE A 184 -3.28 -4.92 9.95
N SER A 185 -4.31 -5.19 9.14
CA SER A 185 -4.61 -4.34 7.98
C SER A 185 -4.99 -2.90 8.38
N SER A 186 -5.40 -2.64 9.63
CA SER A 186 -5.68 -1.28 10.11
C SER A 186 -4.49 -0.32 10.04
N PHE A 187 -3.28 -0.86 9.91
CA PHE A 187 -2.04 -0.09 9.68
C PHE A 187 -1.51 -0.24 8.25
N ALA A 188 -2.32 -0.76 7.33
CA ALA A 188 -1.98 -0.86 5.92
C ALA A 188 -1.86 0.53 5.29
N ILE A 189 -1.04 0.61 4.24
CA ILE A 189 -0.72 1.88 3.59
C ILE A 189 -1.71 2.15 2.45
N GLN A 190 -2.38 3.29 2.54
CA GLN A 190 -3.29 3.80 1.51
C GLN A 190 -2.59 4.86 0.65
N SER A 191 -3.09 5.08 -0.57
CA SER A 191 -2.59 6.19 -1.39
C SER A 191 -2.88 7.51 -0.67
N PRO A 192 -1.90 8.40 -0.50
CA PRO A 192 -2.10 9.69 0.16
C PRO A 192 -2.79 10.72 -0.75
N ARG A 193 -3.08 10.37 -2.00
CA ARG A 193 -3.80 11.24 -2.93
C ARG A 193 -5.29 11.20 -2.59
N GLU A 194 -5.88 12.36 -2.27
CA GLU A 194 -7.34 12.43 -2.10
C GLU A 194 -8.05 12.15 -3.44
N PRO A 195 -9.19 11.44 -3.44
CA PRO A 195 -10.06 11.39 -4.60
C PRO A 195 -10.50 12.82 -4.94
N GLY A 196 -10.24 13.24 -6.18
CA GLY A 196 -10.69 14.53 -6.69
C GLY A 196 -12.18 14.55 -7.02
#